data_AF-A0A2T2TU51-F1
#
_entry.id   AF-A0A2T2TU51-F1
#
_cell.length_a   1.000
_cell.length_b   1.000
_cell.length_c   1.000
_cell.angle_alpha   90.00
_cell.angle_beta   90.00
_cell.angle_gamma   90.00
#
_symmetry.space_group_name_H-M   'P 1'
#
loop_
_entity.id
_entity.type
_entity.pdbx_description
1 polymer ?
#
loop_
_entity_poly.entity_id
_entity_poly.type
_entity_poly.pdbx_seq_one_letter_code
_entity_poly.pdbx_strand_id
1 'polypeptide(L)' 'LAGRYTLVSDQSDNLPDGASTSLSRIQGGFGYEVFDKALFKIEAVQQSHGDTAITRPAPAADSFFGLLTELSFNF' A
#
# COMPACT_ATOMS: atom_id res chain seq x y z
N LEU A 1 4.20 -10.61 14.44
CA LEU A 1 3.13 -10.20 13.50
C LEU A 1 3.17 -8.69 13.40
N ALA A 2 3.33 -8.14 12.20
CA ALA A 2 3.33 -6.70 11.97
C ALA A 2 2.23 -6.36 10.96
N GLY A 3 1.43 -5.34 11.29
CA GLY A 3 0.38 -4.83 10.41
C GLY A 3 0.53 -3.33 10.27
N ARG A 4 0.27 -2.81 9.06
CA ARG A 4 0.30 -1.39 8.75
C ARG A 4 -0.95 -1.02 7.95
N TYR A 5 -1.64 0.01 8.42
CA TYR A 5 -2.65 0.70 7.63
C TYR A 5 -2.11 2.06 7.21
N THR A 6 -2.35 2.44 5.96
CA THR A 6 -1.95 3.74 5.40
C THR A 6 -3.09 4.30 4.60
N LEU A 7 -3.45 5.55 4.89
CA LEU A 7 -4.42 6.32 4.13
C LEU A 7 -3.74 7.60 3.65
N VAL A 8 -3.78 7.84 2.35
CA VAL A 8 -3.33 9.06 1.69
C VAL A 8 -4.55 9.69 1.05
N SER A 9 -4.80 10.97 1.28
CA SER A 9 -5.88 11.71 0.65
C SER A 9 -5.29 12.96 0.01
N ASP A 10 -5.63 13.20 -1.25
CA ASP A 10 -5.34 14.45 -1.93
C ASP A 10 -6.60 15.32 -1.92
N GLN A 11 -6.43 16.56 -1.48
CA GLN A 11 -7.48 17.58 -1.41
C GLN A 11 -7.06 18.83 -2.20
N SER A 12 -6.22 18.67 -3.24
CA SER A 12 -5.75 19.82 -4.02
C SER A 12 -6.91 20.64 -4.59
N ASP A 13 -6.81 21.96 -4.50
CA ASP A 13 -7.79 22.93 -5.03
C ASP A 13 -7.96 22.87 -6.57
N ASN A 14 -7.16 22.04 -7.25
CA ASN A 14 -7.19 21.85 -8.69
C ASN A 14 -7.98 20.60 -9.12
N LEU A 15 -8.63 19.93 -8.17
CA LEU A 15 -9.53 18.81 -8.44
C LEU A 15 -10.90 19.33 -8.90
N PRO A 16 -11.57 18.66 -9.86
CA PRO A 16 -12.96 18.97 -10.21
C PRO A 16 -13.85 18.98 -8.96
N ASP A 17 -14.84 19.86 -8.91
CA ASP A 17 -15.75 19.98 -7.77
C ASP A 17 -16.38 18.61 -7.43
N GLY A 18 -16.16 18.14 -6.19
CA GLY A 18 -16.61 16.82 -5.71
C GLY A 18 -15.69 15.63 -6.01
N ALA A 19 -14.54 15.83 -6.67
CA ALA A 19 -13.53 14.80 -6.85
C ALA A 19 -12.58 14.75 -5.65
N SER A 20 -12.71 13.72 -4.81
CA SER A 20 -11.68 13.36 -3.83
C SER A 20 -10.85 12.23 -4.39
N THR A 21 -9.52 12.36 -4.40
CA THR A 21 -8.66 11.20 -4.61
C THR A 21 -8.17 10.71 -3.26
N SER A 22 -8.45 9.44 -2.97
CA SER A 22 -7.95 8.77 -1.78
C SER A 22 -7.26 7.47 -2.15
N LEU A 23 -6.23 7.10 -1.41
CA LEU A 23 -5.51 5.85 -1.51
C LEU A 23 -5.47 5.24 -0.11
N SER A 24 -6.15 4.10 0.03
CA SER A 24 -6.07 3.28 1.24
C SER A 24 -5.21 2.06 0.96
N ARG A 25 -4.42 1.66 1.95
CA ARG A 25 -3.52 0.53 1.84
C ARG A 25 -3.47 -0.21 3.18
N ILE A 26 -3.78 -1.50 3.14
CA ILE A 26 -3.65 -2.42 4.26
C ILE A 26 -2.49 -3.35 3.95
N GLN A 27 -1.60 -3.52 4.93
CA GLN A 27 -0.47 -4.41 4.86
C GLN A 27 -0.42 -5.25 6.12
N GLY A 28 -0.18 -6.55 5.97
CA GLY A 28 -0.07 -7.46 7.09
C GLY A 28 0.92 -8.57 6.76
N GLY A 29 1.80 -8.87 7.71
CA GLY A 29 2.84 -9.85 7.47
C GLY A 29 3.47 -10.43 8.72
N PHE A 30 4.24 -11.47 8.47
CA PHE A 30 5.05 -12.13 9.48
C PHE A 30 6.53 -12.03 9.10
N GLY A 31 7.36 -11.85 10.11
CA GLY A 31 8.80 -11.87 10.00
C GLY A 31 9.38 -12.96 10.87
N TYR A 32 10.45 -13.58 10.41
CA TYR A 32 11.23 -14.56 11.15
C TYR A 32 12.70 -14.16 11.10
N GLU A 33 13.33 -14.11 12.27
CA GLU A 33 14.77 -13.90 12.41
C GLU A 33 15.49 -15.19 12.02
N VAL A 34 16.17 -15.17 10.87
CA VAL A 34 16.91 -16.33 10.36
C VAL A 34 18.26 -16.45 11.09
N PHE A 35 18.87 -15.31 11.41
CA PHE A 35 20.10 -15.17 12.20
C PHE A 35 19.97 -13.93 13.09
N ASP A 36 20.82 -13.80 14.12
CA ASP A 36 20.91 -12.60 14.99
C ASP A 36 20.99 -11.27 14.23
N LYS A 37 21.39 -11.33 12.95
CA LYS A 37 21.60 -10.19 12.06
C LYS A 37 20.77 -10.25 10.78
N ALA A 38 19.86 -11.21 10.62
CA ALA A 38 19.07 -11.36 9.39
C ALA A 38 17.59 -11.61 9.68
N LEU A 39 16.73 -10.79 9.08
CA LEU A 39 15.27 -10.90 9.19
C LEU A 39 14.68 -11.21 7.81
N PHE A 40 13.89 -12.27 7.72
CA PHE A 40 13.08 -12.58 6.55
C PHE A 40 11.62 -12.25 6.84
N LYS A 41 10.96 -11.49 5.95
CA LYS A 41 9.56 -11.09 6.08
C LYS A 41 8.75 -11.46 4.84
N ILE A 42 7.49 -11.84 5.07
CA ILE A 42 6.47 -11.98 4.04
C ILE A 42 5.28 -11.10 4.43
N GLU A 43 4.84 -10.25 3.50
CA GLU A 43 3.74 -9.31 3.71
C GLU A 43 2.72 -9.39 2.58
N ALA A 44 1.44 -9.50 2.93
CA ALA A 44 0.34 -9.27 2.01
C ALA A 44 0.00 -7.78 2.00
N VAL A 45 -0.21 -7.23 0.80
CA VAL A 45 -0.55 -5.83 0.59
C VAL A 45 -1.81 -5.75 -0.25
N GLN A 46 -2.79 -5.01 0.25
CA GLN A 46 -3.96 -4.59 -0.49
C GLN A 46 -3.98 -3.06 -0.53
N GLN A 47 -4.15 -2.51 -1.71
CA GLN A 47 -4.29 -1.08 -1.95
C GLN A 47 -5.55 -0.84 -2.78
N SER A 48 -6.34 0.13 -2.35
CA SER A 48 -7.53 0.60 -3.04
C SER A 48 -7.45 2.11 -3.19
N HIS A 49 -7.67 2.60 -4.41
CA HIS A 49 -7.93 4.00 -4.66
C HIS A 49 -9.43 4.25 -4.53
N GLY A 50 -9.81 5.23 -3.71
CA GLY A 50 -11.15 5.79 -3.73
C GLY A 50 -11.15 6.98 -4.67
N ASP A 51 -11.57 6.74 -5.91
CA ASP A 51 -11.86 7.76 -6.91
C ASP A 51 -13.32 7.60 -7.35
N THR A 52 -14.11 8.66 -7.24
CA THR A 52 -15.51 8.67 -7.66
C THR A 52 -15.74 9.43 -8.98
N ALA A 53 -14.73 10.12 -9.54
CA ALA A 53 -14.96 11.01 -10.68
C ALA A 53 -13.78 11.27 -11.65
N ILE A 54 -12.58 10.71 -11.46
CA ILE A 54 -11.44 10.97 -12.36
C ILE A 54 -11.20 9.78 -13.28
N THR A 55 -11.46 9.96 -14.58
CA THR A 55 -11.10 8.97 -15.62
C THR A 55 -9.58 8.92 -15.74
N ARG A 56 -8.93 7.97 -15.06
CA ARG A 56 -7.48 7.75 -15.17
C ARG A 56 -7.15 6.93 -16.43
N PRO A 57 -5.95 7.09 -17.03
CA PRO A 57 -5.57 6.41 -18.27
C PRO A 57 -5.52 4.87 -18.21
N ALA A 58 -5.75 4.25 -17.05
CA ALA A 58 -5.79 2.81 -16.88
C ALA A 58 -6.86 2.40 -15.85
N PRO A 59 -8.06 1.96 -16.29
CA PRO A 59 -9.11 1.43 -15.41
C PRO A 59 -8.67 0.22 -14.57
N ALA A 60 -7.59 -0.45 -14.96
CA ALA A 60 -7.02 -1.61 -14.29
C ALA A 60 -5.94 -1.26 -13.24
N ALA A 61 -5.58 0.01 -13.06
CA ALA A 61 -4.53 0.45 -12.13
C ALA A 61 -5.06 0.97 -10.78
N ASP A 62 -6.38 0.95 -10.54
CA ASP A 62 -7.02 1.56 -9.37
C ASP A 62 -6.94 0.73 -8.09
N SER A 63 -6.51 -0.52 -8.15
CA SER A 63 -6.32 -1.33 -6.95
C SER A 63 -5.23 -2.37 -7.16
N PHE A 64 -4.35 -2.50 -6.18
CA PHE A 64 -3.24 -3.45 -6.20
C PHE A 64 -3.42 -4.45 -5.06
N PHE A 65 -3.30 -5.74 -5.37
CA PHE A 65 -3.13 -6.78 -4.37
C PHE A 65 -1.87 -7.58 -4.71
N GLY A 66 -1.04 -7.85 -3.70
CA GLY A 66 0.19 -8.59 -3.92
C GLY A 66 0.83 -9.10 -2.65
N LEU A 67 1.82 -9.97 -2.85
CA LEU A 67 2.69 -10.48 -1.81
C LEU A 67 4.08 -9.85 -1.99
N LEU A 68 4.64 -9.37 -0.89
CA LEU A 68 6.00 -8.86 -0.81
C LEU A 68 6.82 -9.81 0.05
N THR A 69 8.06 -10.04 -0.35
CA THR A 69 9.06 -10.76 0.43
C THR A 69 10.25 -9.83 0.65
N GLU A 70 10.74 -9.75 1.87
CA GLU A 70 11.87 -8.90 2.23
C GLU A 70 12.91 -9.70 3.00
N LEU A 71 14.18 -9.49 2.66
CA LEU A 71 15.33 -10.02 3.38
C LEU A 71 16.20 -8.85 3.84
N SER A 72 16.29 -8.63 5.15
CA SER A 72 17.00 -7.51 5.77
C SER A 72 18.24 -8.03 6.52
N PHE A 73 19.38 -7.32 6.41
CA PHE A 73 20.60 -7.62 7.14
C PHE A 73 21.02 -6.43 8.02
N ASN A 74 21.34 -6.67 9.29
CA ASN A 74 21.88 -5.68 10.22
C ASN A 74 23.38 -5.96 10.43
N PHE A 75 24.24 -5.02 10.02
CA PHE A 75 25.70 -5.14 10.18
C PHE A 75 26.22 -4.34 11.36
#